data_AF-A0A0M3DFQ0-F1
#
_entry.id   AF-A0A0M3DFQ0-F1
#
_cell.length_a   1.000
_cell.length_b   1.000
_cell.length_c   1.000
_cell.angle_alpha   90.00
_cell.angle_beta   90.00
_cell.angle_gamma   90.00
#
_symmetry.space_group_name_H-M   'P 1'
#
loop_
_entity.id
_entity.type
_entity.pdbx_description
1 polymer ?
#
loop_
_entity_poly.entity_id
_entity_poly.type
_entity_poly.pdbx_seq_one_letter_code
_entity_poly.pdbx_strand_id
1 'polypeptide(L)'
;MNVRLTSIGILLVLFIFTVGCSKSHKTVEDIQETAKENEIENQEDEDLKEINIQELEQKLSAASYSSESEPIQRSMEGSLEYVKGILPEGVEEIDRTYESEVGVTAVIYKADGIEFEVRYMHPYKDNGKSDEYDLSKTAGIALTLK
;
A
#
# COMPACT_ATOMS: atom_id res chain seq x y z
N MET A 1 45.95 -33.17 8.25
CA MET A 1 45.55 -31.78 8.56
C MET A 1 44.93 -31.22 7.28
N ASN A 2 43.61 -31.17 7.23
CA ASN A 2 42.85 -30.75 6.05
C ASN A 2 42.58 -29.26 6.13
N VAL A 3 43.01 -28.50 5.13
CA VAL A 3 42.48 -27.16 4.87
C VAL A 3 42.15 -27.10 3.38
N ARG A 4 40.86 -27.29 3.06
CA ARG A 4 40.31 -27.00 1.74
C ARG A 4 39.82 -25.56 1.76
N LEU A 5 40.57 -24.67 1.12
CA LEU A 5 40.11 -23.35 0.72
C LEU A 5 39.62 -23.48 -0.72
N THR A 6 38.30 -23.44 -0.94
CA THR A 6 37.73 -23.28 -2.29
C THR A 6 36.95 -21.99 -2.29
N SER A 7 37.53 -21.01 -2.99
CA SER A 7 37.05 -19.65 -3.14
C SER A 7 35.84 -19.57 -4.08
N ILE A 8 34.99 -18.60 -3.74
CA ILE A 8 33.77 -18.13 -4.39
C ILE A 8 34.05 -17.59 -5.80
N GLY A 9 33.09 -17.79 -6.70
CA GLY A 9 33.04 -17.14 -8.01
C GLY A 9 31.65 -17.21 -8.63
N ILE A 10 30.68 -16.48 -8.05
CA ILE A 10 29.37 -16.25 -8.64
C ILE A 10 29.54 -15.20 -9.74
N LEU A 11 29.42 -15.61 -11.00
CA LEU A 11 29.45 -14.71 -12.16
C LEU A 11 28.01 -14.30 -12.51
N LEU A 12 27.62 -13.11 -12.07
CA LEU A 12 26.42 -12.40 -12.50
C LEU A 12 26.67 -11.76 -13.88
N VAL A 13 25.87 -12.09 -14.88
CA VAL A 13 25.78 -11.32 -16.13
C VAL A 13 24.32 -10.94 -16.37
N LEU A 14 23.97 -9.73 -15.93
CA LEU A 14 22.81 -8.97 -16.37
C LEU A 14 23.21 -8.18 -17.62
N PHE A 15 22.41 -8.20 -18.69
CA PHE A 15 22.15 -7.01 -19.53
C PHE A 15 20.91 -7.28 -20.40
N ILE A 16 19.76 -6.77 -19.95
CA ILE A 16 18.53 -6.67 -20.76
C ILE A 16 18.64 -5.36 -21.53
N PHE A 17 18.92 -5.42 -22.84
CA PHE A 17 18.81 -4.26 -23.72
C PHE A 17 17.39 -4.18 -24.28
N THR A 18 16.51 -3.44 -23.62
CA THR A 18 15.29 -2.93 -24.25
C THR A 18 15.61 -1.61 -24.94
N VAL A 19 15.75 -1.64 -26.27
CA VAL A 19 15.72 -0.43 -27.10
C VAL A 19 14.38 -0.42 -27.82
N GLY A 20 13.52 0.50 -27.42
CA GLY A 20 12.22 0.73 -28.05
C GLY A 20 12.33 1.45 -29.40
N CYS A 21 11.29 1.31 -30.21
CA CYS A 21 10.98 2.25 -31.28
C CYS A 21 9.47 2.52 -31.28
N SER A 22 9.14 3.78 -31.47
CA SER A 22 7.84 4.40 -31.23
C SER A 22 7.03 4.62 -32.51
N LYS A 23 5.72 4.85 -32.31
CA LYS A 23 4.72 5.50 -33.19
C LYS A 23 4.17 4.76 -34.43
N SER A 24 2.85 4.49 -34.34
CA SER A 24 1.77 4.97 -35.24
C SER A 24 0.99 3.94 -36.08
N HIS A 25 -0.34 4.08 -35.98
CA HIS A 25 -1.38 3.84 -37.00
C HIS A 25 -1.86 2.40 -37.33
N LYS A 26 -2.98 2.04 -36.67
CA LYS A 26 -4.29 1.61 -37.24
C LYS A 26 -4.31 0.57 -38.40
N THR A 27 -5.07 -0.51 -38.15
CA THR A 27 -6.12 -1.14 -39.02
C THR A 27 -5.79 -2.53 -39.65
N VAL A 28 -6.41 -3.57 -39.07
CA VAL A 28 -7.30 -4.60 -39.71
C VAL A 28 -6.73 -5.90 -40.32
N GLU A 29 -7.45 -7.00 -39.98
CA GLU A 29 -7.63 -8.33 -40.63
C GLU A 29 -6.47 -9.34 -40.50
N ASP A 30 -6.66 -10.66 -40.29
CA ASP A 30 -7.84 -11.52 -40.30
C ASP A 30 -7.55 -12.85 -39.53
N ILE A 31 -8.63 -13.58 -39.30
CA ILE A 31 -8.94 -14.79 -38.51
C ILE A 31 -8.01 -16.02 -38.67
N GLN A 32 -7.71 -16.72 -37.55
CA GLN A 32 -7.76 -18.19 -37.50
C GLN A 32 -7.95 -18.75 -36.07
N GLU A 33 -9.23 -18.93 -35.73
CA GLU A 33 -9.86 -20.07 -35.04
C GLU A 33 -8.94 -21.10 -34.33
N THR A 34 -9.07 -21.21 -33.00
CA THR A 34 -9.21 -22.52 -32.34
C THR A 34 -10.04 -22.35 -31.07
N ALA A 35 -11.21 -22.98 -31.09
CA ALA A 35 -12.14 -23.09 -29.98
C ALA A 35 -11.52 -23.80 -28.76
N LYS A 36 -11.74 -23.23 -27.58
CA LYS A 36 -12.13 -23.99 -26.38
C LYS A 36 -13.13 -23.16 -25.57
N GLU A 37 -14.35 -23.67 -25.51
CA GLU A 37 -15.31 -23.39 -24.46
C GLU A 37 -14.60 -23.45 -23.10
N ASN A 38 -14.89 -22.46 -22.27
CA ASN A 38 -15.13 -22.62 -20.84
C ASN A 38 -16.02 -21.44 -20.45
N GLU A 39 -17.32 -21.63 -20.62
CA GLU A 39 -18.29 -21.00 -19.73
C GLU A 39 -17.87 -21.40 -18.31
N ILE A 40 -17.28 -20.46 -17.58
CA ILE A 40 -17.27 -20.52 -16.13
C ILE A 40 -18.47 -19.68 -15.71
N GLU A 41 -19.60 -20.37 -15.65
CA GLU A 41 -20.76 -19.98 -14.85
C GLU A 41 -20.29 -19.90 -13.39
N ASN A 42 -19.85 -18.72 -12.96
CA ASN A 42 -19.78 -18.40 -11.54
C ASN A 42 -21.16 -17.83 -11.15
N GLN A 43 -22.07 -18.74 -10.85
CA GLN A 43 -23.24 -18.42 -10.04
C GLN A 43 -22.79 -18.18 -8.59
N GLU A 44 -23.16 -16.99 -8.11
CA GLU A 44 -23.36 -16.59 -6.71
C GLU A 44 -22.12 -16.54 -5.80
N ASP A 45 -21.57 -15.33 -5.67
CA ASP A 45 -21.35 -14.78 -4.33
C ASP A 45 -22.04 -13.40 -4.25
N GLU A 46 -22.94 -13.27 -3.30
CA GLU A 46 -23.74 -12.08 -3.00
C GLU A 46 -22.83 -10.89 -2.64
N ASP A 47 -23.09 -9.72 -3.24
CA ASP A 47 -22.85 -8.38 -2.69
C ASP A 47 -21.47 -8.07 -2.05
N LEU A 48 -20.36 -8.65 -2.53
CA LEU A 48 -19.04 -8.09 -2.24
C LEU A 48 -18.93 -6.72 -2.92
N LYS A 49 -19.20 -5.65 -2.15
CA LYS A 49 -18.82 -4.28 -2.50
C LYS A 49 -17.34 -4.32 -2.92
N GLU A 50 -17.08 -4.13 -4.20
CA GLU A 50 -15.71 -4.07 -4.71
C GLU A 50 -14.98 -2.89 -4.03
N ILE A 51 -14.06 -3.21 -3.11
CA ILE A 51 -13.32 -2.19 -2.38
C ILE A 51 -12.27 -1.58 -3.31
N ASN A 52 -12.47 -0.32 -3.68
CA ASN A 52 -11.51 0.43 -4.47
C ASN A 52 -10.38 0.98 -3.60
N ILE A 53 -9.28 0.24 -3.49
CA ILE A 53 -8.13 0.60 -2.65
C ILE A 53 -7.47 1.91 -3.09
N GLN A 54 -7.38 2.17 -4.39
CA GLN A 54 -6.78 3.41 -4.90
C GLN A 54 -7.58 4.64 -4.45
N GLU A 55 -8.91 4.54 -4.44
CA GLU A 55 -9.77 5.61 -3.94
C GLU A 55 -9.58 5.83 -2.42
N LEU A 56 -9.44 4.75 -1.65
CA LEU A 56 -9.18 4.84 -0.21
C LEU A 56 -7.81 5.48 0.08
N GLU A 57 -6.76 5.08 -0.62
CA GLU A 57 -5.42 5.68 -0.52
C GLU A 57 -5.43 7.17 -0.86
N GLN A 58 -6.16 7.57 -1.91
CA GLN A 58 -6.33 8.98 -2.27
C GLN A 58 -7.04 9.78 -1.17
N LYS A 59 -8.12 9.24 -0.59
CA LYS A 59 -8.85 9.89 0.52
C LYS A 59 -7.96 10.07 1.75
N LEU A 60 -7.20 9.04 2.11
CA LEU A 60 -6.30 9.05 3.27
C LEU A 60 -5.12 10.02 3.11
N SER A 61 -4.45 9.96 1.96
CA SER A 61 -3.32 10.84 1.67
C SER A 61 -3.75 12.31 1.61
N ALA A 62 -4.95 12.61 1.10
CA ALA A 62 -5.48 13.97 1.12
C ALA A 62 -5.82 14.47 2.54
N ALA A 63 -6.15 13.58 3.48
CA ALA A 63 -6.52 13.96 4.84
C ALA A 63 -5.33 14.37 5.70
N SER A 64 -4.15 13.79 5.46
CA SER A 64 -2.92 14.14 6.16
C SER A 64 -1.70 13.87 5.30
N TYR A 65 -0.87 14.89 5.11
CA TYR A 65 0.25 14.84 4.17
C TYR A 65 1.39 15.74 4.62
N SER A 66 2.60 15.18 4.67
CA SER A 66 3.80 15.84 5.19
C SER A 66 4.75 16.39 4.13
N SER A 67 4.56 16.04 2.85
CA SER A 67 5.52 16.41 1.79
C SER A 67 5.39 17.84 1.27
N GLU A 68 4.42 18.61 1.76
CA GLU A 68 4.19 20.01 1.37
C GLU A 68 4.94 20.97 2.29
N SER A 69 5.16 22.20 1.81
CA SER A 69 5.73 23.29 2.63
C SER A 69 4.87 23.61 3.87
N GLU A 70 3.57 23.32 3.79
CA GLU A 70 2.60 23.42 4.87
C GLU A 70 1.97 22.04 5.10
N PRO A 71 2.52 21.21 6.00
CA PRO A 71 2.02 19.87 6.22
C PRO A 71 0.61 19.89 6.83
N ILE A 72 -0.27 19.03 6.31
CA ILE A 72 -1.63 18.87 6.82
C ILE A 72 -1.59 17.89 7.99
N GLN A 73 -1.70 18.44 9.19
CA GLN A 73 -1.72 17.67 10.44
C GLN A 73 -3.14 17.48 10.97
N ARG A 74 -3.37 16.35 11.63
CA ARG A 74 -4.61 16.02 12.35
C ARG A 74 -4.28 15.49 13.74
N SER A 75 -5.23 15.53 14.67
CA SER A 75 -5.09 14.79 15.92
C SER A 75 -5.12 13.29 15.63
N MET A 76 -4.41 12.48 16.44
CA MET A 76 -4.41 11.04 16.30
C MET A 76 -5.83 10.46 16.43
N GLU A 77 -6.61 10.94 17.39
CA GLU A 77 -8.02 10.58 17.56
C GLU A 77 -8.85 10.91 16.31
N GLY A 78 -8.73 12.13 15.78
CA GLY A 78 -9.47 12.54 14.58
C GLY A 78 -9.01 11.83 13.30
N SER A 79 -7.82 11.24 13.29
CA SER A 79 -7.33 10.39 12.21
C SER A 79 -7.88 8.96 12.30
N LEU A 80 -7.97 8.41 13.52
CA LEU A 80 -8.61 7.11 13.77
C LEU A 80 -10.10 7.15 13.39
N GLU A 81 -10.81 8.19 13.81
CA GLU A 81 -12.23 8.39 13.46
C GLU A 81 -12.42 8.53 11.94
N TYR A 82 -11.57 9.32 11.28
CA TYR A 82 -11.64 9.51 9.83
C TYR A 82 -11.42 8.20 9.08
N VAL A 83 -10.40 7.42 9.47
CA VAL A 83 -10.10 6.11 8.86
C VAL A 83 -11.28 5.16 9.00
N LYS A 84 -11.86 5.03 10.20
CA LYS A 84 -13.05 4.19 10.41
C LYS A 84 -14.25 4.64 9.58
N GLY A 85 -14.38 5.94 9.31
CA GLY A 85 -15.44 6.50 8.48
C GLY A 85 -15.28 6.26 6.97
N ILE A 86 -14.09 5.88 6.51
CA ILE A 86 -13.85 5.59 5.08
C ILE A 86 -13.69 4.10 4.77
N LEU A 87 -13.25 3.31 5.75
CA LEU A 87 -13.14 1.86 5.61
C LEU A 87 -14.55 1.24 5.56
N PRO A 88 -14.68 -0.03 5.13
CA PRO A 88 -15.96 -0.71 5.16
C PRO A 88 -16.66 -0.62 6.52
N GLU A 89 -17.99 -0.59 6.49
CA GLU A 89 -18.80 -0.55 7.71
C GLU A 89 -18.54 -1.78 8.58
N GLY A 90 -18.59 -1.62 9.90
CA GLY A 90 -18.35 -2.71 10.84
C GLY A 90 -16.87 -3.08 11.01
N VAL A 91 -15.95 -2.26 10.50
CA VAL A 91 -14.51 -2.50 10.66
C VAL A 91 -14.08 -2.50 12.13
N GLU A 92 -13.32 -3.53 12.52
CA GLU A 92 -12.77 -3.68 13.86
C GLU A 92 -11.26 -3.54 13.86
N GLU A 93 -10.71 -2.92 14.91
CA GLU A 93 -9.27 -2.88 15.15
C GLU A 93 -8.84 -4.22 15.78
N ILE A 94 -7.90 -4.92 15.13
CA ILE A 94 -7.43 -6.23 15.60
C ILE A 94 -5.98 -6.21 16.10
N ASP A 95 -5.17 -5.23 15.67
CA ASP A 95 -3.81 -5.03 16.17
C ASP A 95 -3.40 -3.56 16.08
N ARG A 96 -2.52 -3.14 16.98
CA ARG A 96 -1.91 -1.81 17.00
C ARG A 96 -0.49 -1.87 17.51
N THR A 97 0.44 -1.40 16.70
CA THR A 97 1.87 -1.36 17.03
C THR A 97 2.44 0.03 16.76
N TYR A 98 3.28 0.53 17.68
CA TYR A 98 4.06 1.74 17.47
C TYR A 98 5.51 1.41 17.10
N GLU A 99 5.93 1.83 15.92
CA GLU A 99 7.28 1.72 15.37
C GLU A 99 8.08 2.98 15.73
N SER A 100 8.73 2.96 16.89
CA SER A 100 9.45 4.13 17.43
C SER A 100 10.61 4.61 16.57
N GLU A 101 11.22 3.73 15.79
CA GLU A 101 12.37 4.05 14.92
C GLU A 101 12.02 4.99 13.77
N VAL A 102 10.74 5.00 13.36
CA VAL A 102 10.26 5.77 12.21
C VAL A 102 9.06 6.66 12.56
N GLY A 103 8.61 6.65 13.81
CA GLY A 103 7.50 7.46 14.28
C GLY A 103 6.17 7.09 13.63
N VAL A 104 5.91 5.78 13.48
CA VAL A 104 4.67 5.29 12.83
C VAL A 104 3.86 4.47 13.82
N THR A 105 2.57 4.77 13.95
CA THR A 105 1.60 3.81 14.52
C THR A 105 0.98 3.02 13.37
N ALA A 106 1.18 1.70 13.34
CA ALA A 106 0.50 0.79 12.42
C ALA A 106 -0.72 0.19 13.13
N VAL A 107 -1.88 0.24 12.48
CA VAL A 107 -3.13 -0.36 12.98
C VAL A 107 -3.66 -1.31 11.92
N ILE A 108 -3.99 -2.53 12.34
CA ILE A 108 -4.63 -3.51 11.47
C ILE A 108 -6.12 -3.49 11.76
N TYR A 109 -6.90 -3.27 10.70
CA TYR A 109 -8.34 -3.26 10.70
C TYR A 109 -8.88 -4.46 9.93
N LYS A 110 -10.00 -5.04 10.38
CA LYS A 110 -10.64 -6.18 9.73
C LYS A 110 -12.12 -5.93 9.48
N ALA A 111 -12.57 -6.17 8.26
CA ALA A 111 -13.97 -6.18 7.87
C ALA A 111 -14.18 -7.25 6.79
N ASP A 112 -15.23 -8.06 6.91
CA ASP A 112 -15.60 -9.09 5.91
C ASP A 112 -14.44 -10.01 5.47
N GLY A 113 -13.56 -10.35 6.43
CA GLY A 113 -12.39 -11.20 6.18
C GLY A 113 -11.19 -10.51 5.52
N ILE A 114 -11.31 -9.23 5.14
CA ILE A 114 -10.25 -8.42 4.54
C ILE A 114 -9.51 -7.65 5.64
N GLU A 115 -8.18 -7.65 5.57
CA GLU A 115 -7.31 -6.94 6.51
C GLU A 115 -6.67 -5.71 5.86
N PHE A 116 -6.83 -4.57 6.53
CA PHE A 116 -6.32 -3.27 6.12
C PHE A 116 -5.25 -2.84 7.12
N GLU A 117 -4.00 -2.70 6.66
CA GLU A 117 -2.96 -2.05 7.45
C GLU A 117 -2.98 -0.55 7.18
N VAL A 118 -3.30 0.22 8.21
CA VAL A 118 -3.27 1.69 8.17
C VAL A 118 -2.08 2.19 8.97
N ARG A 119 -1.22 2.98 8.33
CA ARG A 119 0.01 3.52 8.91
C ARG A 119 -0.15 5.01 9.15
N TYR A 120 -0.12 5.41 10.40
CA TYR A 120 -0.22 6.80 10.88
C TYR A 120 1.18 7.34 11.16
N MET A 121 1.63 8.29 10.35
CA MET A 121 2.96 8.90 10.48
C MET A 121 2.87 10.07 11.46
N HIS A 122 3.69 10.07 12.51
CA HIS A 122 3.73 11.12 13.52
C HIS A 122 4.76 12.19 13.15
N PRO A 123 4.44 13.50 13.29
CA PRO A 123 5.44 14.55 13.13
C PRO A 123 6.44 14.53 14.29
N TYR A 124 7.64 15.07 14.09
CA TYR A 124 8.58 15.33 15.20
C TYR A 124 8.01 16.37 16.16
N LYS A 125 8.26 16.22 17.48
CA LYS A 125 7.82 17.18 18.50
C LYS A 125 8.40 18.58 18.30
N ASP A 126 9.68 18.64 17.93
CA ASP A 126 10.46 19.89 17.85
C ASP A 126 10.90 20.21 16.41
N ASN A 127 10.05 19.90 15.41
CA ASN A 127 10.37 20.08 13.99
C ASN A 127 11.71 19.44 13.57
N GLY A 128 12.02 18.26 14.11
CA GLY A 128 13.23 17.49 13.78
C GLY A 128 14.49 17.88 14.55
N LYS A 129 14.37 18.67 15.64
CA LYS A 129 15.50 18.92 16.56
C LYS A 129 15.76 17.77 17.54
N SER A 130 14.80 16.86 17.67
CA SER A 130 14.86 15.65 18.48
C SER A 130 14.35 14.48 17.64
N ASP A 131 14.79 13.27 17.98
CA ASP A 131 14.29 12.01 17.40
C ASP A 131 12.96 11.58 18.07
N GLU A 132 12.27 12.53 18.72
CA GLU A 132 10.99 12.28 19.39
C GLU A 132 9.82 12.69 18.51
N TYR A 133 8.82 11.82 18.44
CA TYR A 133 7.59 12.02 17.67
C TYR A 133 6.43 12.49 18.55
N ASP A 134 5.59 13.38 18.03
CA ASP A 134 4.34 13.83 18.65
C ASP A 134 3.22 12.85 18.34
N LEU A 135 3.05 11.87 19.23
CA LEU A 135 2.02 10.81 19.10
C LEU A 135 0.58 11.33 19.18
N SER A 136 0.39 12.58 19.60
CA SER A 136 -0.95 13.20 19.66
C SER A 136 -1.46 13.62 18.28
N LYS A 137 -0.58 13.64 17.27
CA LYS A 137 -0.88 14.12 15.92
C LYS A 137 -0.42 13.14 14.86
N THR A 138 -0.98 13.30 13.66
CA THR A 138 -0.54 12.61 12.45
C THR A 138 -0.22 13.63 11.37
N ALA A 139 0.83 13.38 10.61
CA ALA A 139 1.27 14.13 9.44
C ALA A 139 1.36 13.24 8.18
N GLY A 140 0.65 12.12 8.18
CA GLY A 140 0.55 11.18 7.07
C GLY A 140 -0.35 10.02 7.46
N ILE A 141 -1.21 9.58 6.54
CA ILE A 141 -1.96 8.33 6.68
C ILE A 141 -1.82 7.56 5.37
N ALA A 142 -1.32 6.33 5.47
CA ALA A 142 -1.18 5.41 4.34
C ALA A 142 -1.95 4.12 4.60
N LEU A 143 -2.37 3.46 3.54
CA LEU A 143 -3.13 2.20 3.56
C LEU A 143 -2.39 1.16 2.74
N THR A 144 -2.46 -0.10 3.16
CA THR A 144 -2.04 -1.26 2.38
C THR A 144 -2.95 -2.44 2.74
N LEU A 145 -3.26 -3.29 1.77
CA LEU A 145 -3.95 -4.57 2.02
C LEU A 145 -2.95 -5.63 2.52
N LYS A 146 -3.36 -6.41 3.53
CA LYS A 146 -2.58 -7.55 4.04
C LYS A 146 -3.03 -8.89 3.48
#